data_AF-K4JQC3-F1
#
_entry.id   AF-K4JQC3-F1
#
_cell.length_a   1.000
_cell.length_b   1.000
_cell.length_c   1.000
_cell.angle_alpha   90.00
_cell.angle_beta   90.00
_cell.angle_gamma   90.00
#
_symmetry.space_group_name_H-M   'P 1'
#
loop_
_entity.id
_entity.type
_entity.pdbx_description
1 polymer ?
#
loop_
_entity_poly.entity_id
_entity_poly.type
_entity_poly.pdbx_seq_one_letter_code
_entity_poly.pdbx_strand_id
1 'polypeptide(L)'
;ISRFPGKISDLLVQRITFTRDMHNEVPEDFIKELNKWSLECMMQVLFATEIGSLRSTSYLGHQETDRVLKSLTDATDALRNCESGIQLWRVYETSSFTKLVESIKNLERFPCKHIPLLRHDTKLEQRLEMLQSNL
;
A
#
# COMPACT_ATOMS: atom_id res chain seq x y z
N ILE A 1 18.04 -13.65 9.54
CA ILE A 1 17.39 -12.31 9.60
C ILE A 1 18.38 -11.34 8.93
N SER A 2 18.18 -10.95 7.66
CA SER A 2 18.94 -9.85 7.00
C SER A 2 18.65 -9.57 5.51
N ARG A 3 17.79 -10.32 4.78
CA ARG A 3 17.74 -10.24 3.30
C ARG A 3 16.47 -9.66 2.65
N PHE A 4 15.58 -9.03 3.41
CA PHE A 4 14.23 -8.70 2.92
C PHE A 4 14.08 -7.31 2.24
N PRO A 5 14.57 -6.17 2.78
CA PRO A 5 14.33 -4.86 2.17
C PRO A 5 15.22 -4.55 0.93
N GLY A 6 16.32 -5.29 0.76
CA GLY A 6 17.25 -5.08 -0.36
C GLY A 6 16.63 -5.37 -1.73
N LYS A 7 15.89 -6.48 -1.86
CA LYS A 7 15.37 -6.93 -3.16
C LYS A 7 14.32 -5.98 -3.77
N ILE A 8 13.45 -5.39 -2.94
CA ILE A 8 12.40 -4.48 -3.43
C ILE A 8 13.01 -3.12 -3.80
N SER A 9 14.01 -2.67 -3.03
CA SER A 9 14.80 -1.48 -3.36
C SER A 9 15.57 -1.66 -4.68
N ASP A 10 16.18 -2.82 -4.89
CA ASP A 10 16.89 -3.14 -6.14
C ASP A 10 15.94 -3.10 -7.36
N LEU A 11 14.71 -3.60 -7.22
CA LEU A 11 13.69 -3.54 -8.27
C LEU A 11 13.29 -2.10 -8.61
N LEU A 12 13.18 -1.21 -7.61
CA LEU A 12 12.92 0.21 -7.85
C LEU A 12 14.09 0.86 -8.59
N VAL A 13 15.33 0.59 -8.17
CA VAL A 13 16.53 1.12 -8.84
C VAL A 13 16.59 0.64 -10.30
N GLN A 14 16.28 -0.63 -10.57
CA GLN A 14 16.18 -1.16 -11.93
C GLN A 14 15.08 -0.46 -12.74
N ARG A 15 13.90 -0.24 -12.14
CA ARG A 15 12.80 0.48 -12.81
C ARG A 15 13.21 1.90 -13.16
N ILE A 16 13.78 2.66 -12.22
CA ILE A 16 14.32 4.01 -12.46
C ILE A 16 15.32 3.98 -13.60
N THR A 17 16.25 3.02 -13.59
CA THR A 17 17.29 2.91 -14.62
C THR A 17 16.70 2.65 -16.01
N PHE A 18 15.64 1.85 -16.10
CA PHE A 18 15.01 1.51 -17.38
C PHE A 18 14.07 2.60 -17.91
N THR A 19 13.45 3.39 -17.04
CA THR A 19 12.44 4.39 -17.43
C THR A 19 13.02 5.80 -17.62
N ARG A 20 14.31 6.01 -17.34
CA ARG A 20 14.97 7.30 -17.59
C ARG A 20 14.96 7.68 -19.08
N ASP A 21 14.72 8.96 -19.34
CA ASP A 21 14.78 9.54 -20.67
C ASP A 21 16.22 9.92 -21.07
N MET A 22 16.38 10.56 -22.23
CA MET A 22 17.68 11.01 -22.73
C MET A 22 18.36 12.07 -21.85
N HIS A 23 17.61 12.74 -20.97
CA HIS A 23 18.11 13.73 -20.01
C HIS A 23 18.39 13.13 -18.63
N ASN A 24 18.29 11.81 -18.48
CA ASN A 24 18.36 11.08 -17.20
C ASN A 24 17.23 11.42 -16.21
N GLU A 25 16.10 11.91 -16.71
CA GLU A 25 14.92 12.20 -15.90
C GLU A 25 13.93 11.03 -15.96
N VAL A 26 13.19 10.81 -14.86
CA VAL A 26 12.09 9.85 -14.83
C VAL A 26 10.81 10.52 -15.36
N PRO A 27 9.82 9.76 -15.85
CA PRO A 27 8.57 10.34 -16.33
C PRO A 27 7.86 11.19 -15.27
N GLU A 28 7.08 12.17 -15.73
CA GLU A 28 6.30 13.05 -14.85
C GLU A 28 5.36 12.28 -13.92
N ASP A 29 4.83 11.12 -14.37
CA ASP A 29 3.92 10.29 -13.59
C ASP A 29 4.61 9.17 -12.79
N PHE A 30 5.94 9.22 -12.64
CA PHE A 30 6.74 8.24 -11.90
C PHE A 30 6.30 8.09 -10.43
N ILE A 31 5.61 9.10 -9.86
CA ILE A 31 4.97 9.00 -8.54
C ILE A 31 4.05 7.79 -8.41
N LYS A 32 3.43 7.32 -9.50
CA LYS A 32 2.61 6.10 -9.50
C LYS A 32 3.44 4.85 -9.23
N GLU A 33 4.63 4.74 -9.83
CA GLU A 33 5.55 3.62 -9.59
C GLU A 33 6.15 3.70 -8.17
N LEU A 34 6.40 4.90 -7.64
CA LEU A 34 6.79 5.09 -6.24
C LEU A 34 5.69 4.65 -5.27
N ASN A 35 4.43 4.96 -5.56
CA ASN A 35 3.30 4.53 -4.74
C ASN A 35 3.13 3.01 -4.76
N LYS A 36 3.32 2.36 -5.92
CA LYS A 36 3.35 0.88 -6.04
C LYS A 36 4.48 0.28 -5.20
N TRP A 37 5.69 0.84 -5.29
CA TRP A 37 6.84 0.40 -4.49
C TRP A 37 6.60 0.56 -2.99
N SER A 38 6.05 1.70 -2.57
CA SER A 38 5.68 1.96 -1.17
C SER A 38 4.67 0.94 -0.65
N LEU A 39 3.65 0.63 -1.45
CA LEU A 39 2.65 -0.38 -1.10
C LEU A 39 3.24 -1.79 -0.99
N GLU A 40 4.15 -2.17 -1.90
CA GLU A 40 4.89 -3.44 -1.82
C GLU A 40 5.72 -3.54 -0.53
N CYS A 41 6.43 -2.47 -0.18
CA CYS A 41 7.19 -2.37 1.07
C CYS A 41 6.28 -2.52 2.29
N MET A 42 5.14 -1.82 2.32
CA MET A 42 4.17 -1.93 3.40
C MET A 42 3.61 -3.35 3.52
N MET A 43 3.26 -4.00 2.41
CA MET A 43 2.75 -5.37 2.46
C MET A 43 3.79 -6.37 2.96
N GLN A 44 5.04 -6.22 2.52
CA GLN A 44 6.11 -7.10 2.98
C GLN A 44 6.35 -6.94 4.49
N VAL A 45 6.24 -5.72 5.02
CA VAL A 45 6.37 -5.45 6.46
C VAL A 45 5.16 -5.95 7.25
N LEU A 46 3.94 -5.62 6.81
CA LEU A 46 2.71 -5.89 7.56
C LEU A 46 2.26 -7.35 7.48
N PHE A 47 2.49 -8.00 6.35
CA PHE A 47 1.91 -9.32 6.05
C PHE A 47 2.94 -10.38 5.70
N ALA A 48 4.24 -10.05 5.75
CA ALA A 48 5.34 -10.90 5.30
C ALA A 48 5.14 -11.50 3.89
N THR A 49 4.31 -10.85 3.06
CA THR A 49 3.93 -11.30 1.73
C THR A 49 4.48 -10.35 0.68
N GLU A 50 4.95 -10.92 -0.43
CA GLU A 50 5.29 -10.16 -1.63
C GLU A 50 4.01 -10.08 -2.50
N ILE A 51 3.47 -8.87 -2.71
CA ILE A 51 2.34 -8.63 -3.64
C ILE A 51 2.83 -8.88 -5.07
N GLY A 52 4.11 -8.66 -5.33
CA GLY A 52 4.70 -8.72 -6.67
C GLY A 52 4.22 -7.58 -7.57
N SER A 53 3.78 -6.45 -7.01
CA SER A 53 3.33 -5.25 -7.74
C SER A 53 4.37 -4.74 -8.74
N LEU A 54 5.66 -4.84 -8.39
CA LEU A 54 6.78 -4.43 -9.24
C LEU A 54 7.19 -5.50 -10.27
N ARG A 55 6.68 -6.73 -10.15
CA ARG A 55 6.98 -7.87 -11.04
C ARG A 55 5.81 -8.11 -11.99
N SER A 56 6.08 -8.67 -13.18
CA SER A 56 5.04 -9.03 -14.14
C SER A 56 4.08 -10.12 -13.63
N THR A 57 4.48 -10.88 -12.60
CA THR A 57 3.68 -11.88 -11.89
C THR A 57 3.35 -11.38 -10.48
N SER A 58 2.30 -10.56 -10.37
CA SER A 58 1.76 -10.13 -9.08
C SER A 58 0.81 -11.20 -8.52
N TYR A 59 0.96 -11.52 -7.24
CA TYR A 59 0.05 -12.41 -6.48
C TYR A 59 -1.39 -11.86 -6.41
N LEU A 60 -1.53 -10.54 -6.52
CA LEU A 60 -2.80 -9.83 -6.50
C LEU A 60 -3.32 -9.48 -7.90
N GLY A 61 -2.50 -9.68 -8.94
CA GLY A 61 -2.77 -9.09 -10.24
C GLY A 61 -2.65 -7.56 -10.22
N HIS A 62 -2.25 -6.99 -11.35
CA HIS A 62 -2.08 -5.55 -11.49
C HIS A 62 -3.37 -4.77 -11.15
N GLN A 63 -4.53 -5.32 -11.53
CA GLN A 63 -5.83 -4.67 -11.34
C GLN A 63 -6.23 -4.51 -9.87
N GLU A 64 -6.00 -5.52 -9.01
CA GLU A 64 -6.37 -5.39 -7.59
C GLU A 64 -5.40 -4.44 -6.87
N THR A 65 -4.12 -4.44 -7.24
CA THR A 65 -3.14 -3.48 -6.72
C THR A 65 -3.55 -2.04 -7.03
N ASP A 66 -3.97 -1.76 -8.26
CA ASP A 66 -4.43 -0.42 -8.65
C ASP A 66 -5.71 -0.04 -7.90
N ARG A 67 -6.63 -0.99 -7.64
CA ARG A 67 -7.83 -0.73 -6.83
C ARG A 67 -7.49 -0.35 -5.40
N VAL A 68 -6.50 -1.00 -4.80
CA VAL A 68 -6.03 -0.68 -3.44
C VAL A 68 -5.41 0.70 -3.41
N LEU A 69 -4.51 1.00 -4.35
CA LEU A 69 -3.88 2.31 -4.47
C LEU A 69 -4.92 3.40 -4.67
N LYS A 70 -5.91 3.18 -5.55
CA LYS A 70 -7.01 4.12 -5.75
C LYS A 70 -7.80 4.34 -4.47
N SER A 71 -8.18 3.27 -3.77
CA SER A 71 -8.96 3.38 -2.52
C SER A 71 -8.19 4.13 -1.44
N LEU A 72 -6.87 3.94 -1.37
CA LEU A 72 -5.99 4.66 -0.45
C LEU A 72 -5.87 6.15 -0.80
N THR A 73 -5.71 6.48 -2.09
CA THR A 73 -5.70 7.86 -2.56
C THR A 73 -7.03 8.56 -2.27
N ASP A 74 -8.15 7.92 -2.61
CA ASP A 74 -9.49 8.45 -2.37
C ASP A 74 -9.74 8.68 -0.87
N ALA A 75 -9.31 7.76 -0.01
CA ALA A 75 -9.38 7.91 1.44
C ALA A 75 -8.52 9.09 1.95
N THR A 76 -7.30 9.23 1.42
CA THR A 76 -6.39 10.31 1.81
C THR A 76 -6.94 11.68 1.41
N ASP A 77 -7.48 11.81 0.21
CA ASP A 77 -8.11 13.05 -0.26
C ASP A 77 -9.39 13.37 0.52
N ALA A 78 -10.23 12.37 0.79
CA ALA A 78 -11.43 12.55 1.60
C ALA A 78 -11.09 12.95 3.04
N LEU A 79 -10.06 12.35 3.64
CA LEU A 79 -9.54 12.72 4.96
C LEU A 79 -9.02 14.16 4.96
N ARG A 80 -8.20 14.53 3.97
CA ARG A 80 -7.70 15.89 3.81
C ARG A 80 -8.86 16.90 3.73
N ASN A 81 -9.90 16.58 2.99
CA ASN A 81 -11.10 17.43 2.89
C ASN A 81 -11.90 17.50 4.19
N CYS A 82 -11.92 16.44 5.01
CA CYS A 82 -12.52 16.46 6.34
C CYS A 82 -11.73 17.35 7.30
N GLU A 83 -10.40 17.29 7.24
CA GLU A 83 -9.51 18.02 8.15
C GLU A 83 -9.20 19.46 7.68
N SER A 84 -9.63 19.84 6.48
CA SER A 84 -9.41 21.18 5.95
C SER A 84 -10.45 22.17 6.46
N GLY A 85 -9.99 23.22 7.14
CA GLY A 85 -10.84 24.31 7.61
C GLY A 85 -11.66 23.92 8.85
N ILE A 86 -12.97 24.16 8.80
CA ILE A 86 -13.88 23.83 9.92
C ILE A 86 -14.27 22.35 9.83
N GLN A 87 -13.99 21.59 10.88
CA GLN A 87 -14.21 20.13 10.99
C GLN A 87 -15.69 19.76 11.17
N LEU A 88 -16.51 20.18 10.22
CA LEU A 88 -17.96 20.03 10.23
C LEU A 88 -18.44 18.57 10.27
N TRP A 89 -17.60 17.65 9.78
CA TRP A 89 -17.84 16.21 9.83
C TRP A 89 -18.00 15.64 11.24
N ARG A 90 -17.52 16.33 12.28
CA ARG A 90 -17.66 15.91 13.69
C ARG A 90 -19.07 16.08 14.23
N VAL A 91 -19.87 16.93 13.58
CA VAL A 91 -21.21 17.32 14.06
C VAL A 91 -22.29 16.84 13.10
N TYR A 92 -22.01 16.80 11.79
CA TYR A 92 -22.94 16.28 10.80
C TYR A 92 -22.23 15.47 9.72
N GLU A 93 -22.97 14.58 9.07
CA GLU A 93 -22.44 13.74 8.00
C GLU A 93 -22.18 14.57 6.74
N THR A 94 -20.93 14.95 6.53
CA THR A 94 -20.48 15.68 5.33
C THR A 94 -20.24 14.71 4.17
N SER A 95 -20.37 15.19 2.93
CA SER A 95 -20.02 14.39 1.74
C SER A 95 -18.58 13.86 1.78
N SER A 96 -17.63 14.66 2.30
CA SER A 96 -16.24 14.24 2.47
C SER A 96 -16.10 13.10 3.47
N PHE A 97 -16.84 13.12 4.58
CA PHE A 97 -16.83 12.07 5.58
C PHE A 97 -17.44 10.77 5.05
N THR A 98 -18.57 10.84 4.34
CA THR A 98 -19.17 9.66 3.72
C THR A 98 -18.21 9.03 2.69
N LYS A 99 -17.54 9.85 1.86
CA LYS A 99 -16.49 9.39 0.93
C LYS A 99 -15.31 8.75 1.63
N LEU A 100 -14.89 9.31 2.78
CA LEU A 100 -13.82 8.74 3.60
C LEU A 100 -14.21 7.35 4.11
N VAL A 101 -15.41 7.22 4.70
CA VAL A 101 -15.93 5.95 5.23
C VAL A 101 -16.06 4.91 4.12
N GLU A 102 -16.56 5.28 2.94
CA GLU A 102 -16.66 4.38 1.79
C GLU A 102 -15.28 3.92 1.29
N SER A 103 -14.34 4.84 1.17
CA SER A 103 -12.98 4.55 0.69
C SER A 103 -12.23 3.64 1.67
N ILE A 104 -12.37 3.89 2.97
CA ILE A 104 -11.82 3.01 4.03
C ILE A 104 -12.48 1.64 3.97
N LYS A 105 -13.81 1.54 3.85
CA LYS A 105 -14.50 0.24 3.71
C LYS A 105 -14.01 -0.55 2.49
N ASN A 106 -13.75 0.12 1.37
CA ASN A 106 -13.18 -0.51 0.19
C ASN A 106 -11.74 -0.98 0.42
N LEU A 107 -10.95 -0.18 1.14
CA LEU A 107 -9.58 -0.54 1.53
C LEU A 107 -9.56 -1.73 2.49
N GLU A 108 -10.46 -1.79 3.47
CA GLU A 108 -10.57 -2.88 4.46
C GLU A 108 -10.88 -4.25 3.85
N ARG A 109 -11.56 -4.29 2.70
CA ARG A 109 -11.85 -5.55 1.99
C ARG A 109 -10.57 -6.29 1.59
N PHE A 110 -9.49 -5.55 1.32
CA PHE A 110 -8.22 -6.12 0.90
C PHE A 110 -7.52 -6.92 2.02
N PRO A 111 -7.15 -6.33 3.17
CA PRO A 111 -6.56 -7.10 4.27
C PRO A 111 -7.54 -8.17 4.78
N CYS A 112 -8.85 -7.92 4.83
CA CYS A 112 -9.81 -8.97 5.23
C CYS A 112 -9.86 -10.17 4.28
N LYS A 113 -9.57 -10.00 3.00
CA LYS A 113 -9.45 -11.11 2.02
C LYS A 113 -8.12 -11.87 2.18
N HIS A 114 -7.05 -11.16 2.51
CA HIS A 114 -5.70 -11.73 2.54
C HIS A 114 -5.25 -12.22 3.93
N ILE A 115 -5.68 -11.59 5.02
CA ILE A 115 -5.36 -11.99 6.40
C ILE A 115 -5.81 -13.42 6.71
N PRO A 116 -7.00 -13.91 6.34
CA PRO A 116 -7.37 -15.31 6.57
C PRO A 116 -6.50 -16.29 5.80
N LEU A 117 -6.08 -15.94 4.58
CA LEU A 117 -5.14 -16.73 3.77
C LEU A 117 -3.75 -16.78 4.43
N LEU A 118 -3.36 -15.71 5.10
CA LEU A 118 -2.10 -15.57 5.82
C LEU A 118 -2.14 -16.19 7.23
N ARG A 119 -3.30 -16.24 7.89
CA ARG A 119 -3.48 -16.83 9.23
C ARG A 119 -3.29 -18.35 9.23
N HIS A 120 -3.48 -19.00 8.09
CA HIS A 120 -3.14 -20.42 7.93
C HIS A 120 -1.62 -20.67 7.77
N ASP A 121 -0.83 -19.62 7.55
CA ASP A 121 0.63 -19.69 7.66
C ASP A 121 1.04 -19.43 9.12
N THR A 122 1.27 -20.51 9.87
CA THR A 122 1.83 -20.59 11.25
C THR A 122 3.04 -19.68 11.53
N LYS A 123 3.62 -19.08 10.51
CA LYS A 123 4.84 -18.26 10.51
C LYS A 123 4.59 -16.80 10.88
N LEU A 124 3.37 -16.28 10.77
CA LEU A 124 3.04 -14.88 11.13
C LEU A 124 2.82 -14.71 12.63
N GLU A 125 2.12 -15.63 13.28
CA GLU A 125 1.95 -15.67 14.75
C GLU A 125 3.32 -15.70 15.44
N GLN A 126 4.22 -16.60 15.01
CA GLN A 126 5.59 -16.67 15.53
C GLN A 126 6.39 -15.37 15.36
N ARG A 127 6.10 -14.58 14.32
CA ARG A 127 6.81 -13.31 14.07
C ARG A 127 6.20 -12.15 14.85
N LEU A 128 4.89 -12.13 15.03
CA LEU A 128 4.21 -11.16 15.91
C LEU A 128 4.68 -11.36 17.36
N GLU A 129 4.75 -12.60 17.82
CA GLU A 129 5.30 -12.94 19.14
C GLU A 129 6.77 -12.49 19.27
N MET A 130 7.61 -12.73 18.26
CA MET A 130 9.00 -12.25 18.27
C MET A 130 9.12 -10.72 18.27
N LEU A 131 8.22 -10.00 17.59
CA LEU A 131 8.26 -8.53 17.60
C LEU A 131 7.81 -7.95 18.95
N GLN A 132 6.83 -8.60 19.58
CA GLN A 132 6.34 -8.24 20.91
C GLN A 132 7.35 -8.60 22.01
N SER A 133 8.17 -9.65 21.85
CA SER A 133 9.18 -10.04 22.83
C SER A 133 10.47 -9.21 22.77
N ASN A 134 10.67 -8.43 21.70
CA ASN A 134 11.84 -7.56 21.50
C ASN A 134 11.52 -6.08 21.76
N LEU A 135 10.36 -5.79 22.34
CA LEU A 135 9.95 -4.48 22.86
C LEU A 135 9.93 -4.52 24.39
#